data_AF-A0A832IF89-F1
#
_entry.id   AF-A0A832IF89-F1
#
_cell.length_a   1.000
_cell.length_b   1.000
_cell.length_c   1.000
_cell.angle_alpha   90.00
_cell.angle_beta   90.00
_cell.angle_gamma   90.00
#
_symmetry.space_group_name_H-M   'P 1'
#
loop_
_entity.id
_entity.type
_entity.pdbx_description
1 polymer ?
#
loop_
_entity_poly.entity_id
_entity_poly.type
_entity_poly.pdbx_seq_one_letter_code
_entity_poly.pdbx_strand_id
1 'polypeptide(L)'
;MSLSGKNQKHTRKAILDSSNYAIYFLVIAAFLIFSCTTPRNTMASSNTSQKEEPVRIANDSLEYEIIIFDIGFNYYLQSIARPISYYSQDYLETRNRIYVIEWNNRV
;
A
#
# COMPACT_ATOMS: atom_id res chain seq x y z
N MET A 1 -30.52 1.89 60.63
CA MET A 1 -29.23 2.51 60.24
C MET A 1 -28.45 1.57 59.31
N SER A 2 -28.86 1.40 58.04
CA SER A 2 -28.15 0.53 57.06
C SER A 2 -28.38 0.89 55.56
N LEU A 3 -29.05 2.01 55.27
CA LEU A 3 -29.36 2.40 53.88
C LEU A 3 -28.27 3.29 53.23
N SER A 4 -27.39 3.90 54.03
CA SER A 4 -26.27 4.73 53.53
C SER A 4 -25.12 3.88 52.94
N GLY A 5 -24.83 2.72 53.53
CA GLY A 5 -23.71 1.86 53.11
C GLY A 5 -23.91 1.12 51.77
N LYS A 6 -25.14 0.85 51.34
CA LYS A 6 -25.40 0.19 50.04
C LYS A 6 -25.25 1.15 48.86
N ASN A 7 -25.72 2.39 49.00
CA ASN A 7 -25.56 3.44 47.98
C ASN A 7 -24.08 3.85 47.81
N GLN A 8 -23.32 3.91 48.90
CA GLN A 8 -21.89 4.21 48.83
C GLN A 8 -21.07 3.08 48.19
N LYS A 9 -21.48 1.81 48.36
CA LYS A 9 -20.81 0.66 47.72
C LYS A 9 -21.11 0.59 46.21
N HIS A 10 -22.34 0.88 45.80
CA HIS A 10 -22.72 0.91 44.38
C HIS A 10 -22.02 2.04 43.62
N THR A 11 -21.98 3.25 44.20
CA THR A 11 -21.27 4.40 43.61
C THR A 11 -19.76 4.17 43.52
N ARG A 12 -19.14 3.55 44.53
CA ARG A 12 -17.72 3.17 44.48
C ARG A 12 -17.39 2.15 43.40
N LYS A 13 -18.27 1.16 43.17
CA LYS A 13 -18.11 0.16 42.09
C LYS A 13 -18.14 0.83 40.71
N ALA A 14 -19.13 1.70 40.45
CA ALA A 14 -19.23 2.43 39.18
C ALA A 14 -18.04 3.37 38.92
N ILE A 15 -17.51 4.03 39.97
CA ILE A 15 -16.33 4.89 39.88
C ILE A 15 -15.06 4.05 39.58
N LEU A 16 -14.92 2.89 40.22
CA LEU A 16 -13.82 1.95 39.96
C LEU A 16 -13.86 1.43 38.52
N ASP A 17 -15.04 1.06 38.02
CA ASP A 17 -15.22 0.55 36.66
C ASP A 17 -14.97 1.64 35.60
N SER A 18 -15.38 2.88 35.87
CA SER A 18 -15.06 4.06 35.04
C SER A 18 -13.56 4.36 35.01
N SER A 19 -12.88 4.22 36.16
CA SER A 19 -11.43 4.42 36.27
C SER A 19 -10.65 3.31 35.55
N ASN A 20 -11.13 2.07 35.60
CA ASN A 20 -10.57 0.94 34.87
C ASN A 20 -10.71 1.11 33.35
N TYR A 21 -11.87 1.59 32.87
CA TYR A 21 -12.07 1.88 31.45
C TYR A 21 -11.13 2.99 30.94
N ALA A 22 -10.88 4.02 31.75
CA ALA A 22 -9.91 5.07 31.42
C ALA A 22 -8.48 4.51 31.31
N ILE A 23 -8.09 3.57 32.17
CA ILE A 23 -6.79 2.89 32.09
C ILE A 23 -6.68 2.06 30.82
N TYR A 24 -7.71 1.27 30.46
CA TYR A 24 -7.72 0.50 29.21
C TYR A 24 -7.62 1.40 27.97
N PHE A 25 -8.31 2.54 27.96
CA PHE A 25 -8.24 3.51 26.87
C PHE A 25 -6.82 4.07 26.71
N LEU A 26 -6.15 4.41 27.81
CA LEU A 26 -4.77 4.90 27.80
C LEU A 26 -3.75 3.84 27.32
N VAL A 27 -3.94 2.57 27.69
CA VAL A 27 -3.08 1.47 27.23
C VAL A 27 -3.24 1.22 25.72
N ILE A 28 -4.46 1.29 25.20
CA ILE A 28 -4.73 1.14 23.76
C ILE A 28 -4.11 2.32 22.98
N ALA A 29 -4.29 3.55 23.48
CA ALA A 29 -3.68 4.73 22.85
C ALA A 29 -2.15 4.65 22.82
N ALA A 30 -1.52 4.13 23.89
CA ALA A 30 -0.07 3.91 23.96
C ALA A 30 0.42 2.83 22.96
N PHE A 31 -0.37 1.78 22.71
CA PHE A 31 -0.04 0.75 21.72
C PHE A 31 -0.10 1.28 20.29
N LEU A 32 -1.06 2.15 19.99
CA LEU A 32 -1.23 2.74 18.67
C LEU A 32 -0.06 3.68 18.31
N ILE A 33 0.47 4.45 19.27
CA ILE A 33 1.64 5.31 19.03
C ILE A 33 2.94 4.53 18.91
N PHE A 34 3.07 3.36 19.55
CA PHE A 34 4.28 2.52 19.49
C PHE A 34 4.39 1.72 18.18
N SER A 35 3.31 1.64 17.41
CA SER A 35 3.27 0.88 16.15
C SER A 35 3.83 1.66 14.94
N CYS A 36 4.25 2.92 15.14
CA CYS A 36 4.88 3.71 14.08
C CYS A 36 6.40 3.55 14.11
N THR A 37 6.90 2.41 13.60
CA THR A 37 8.33 2.26 13.29
C THR A 37 8.47 2.11 11.78
N THR A 38 9.20 3.04 11.16
CA THR A 38 9.48 2.97 9.71
C THR A 38 10.60 1.94 9.50
N PRO A 39 10.43 0.92 8.65
CA PRO A 39 11.54 0.05 8.29
C PRO A 39 12.64 0.90 7.64
N ARG A 40 13.83 0.92 8.24
CA ARG A 40 15.02 1.55 7.66
C ARG A 40 15.55 0.62 6.59
N ASN A 41 15.01 0.75 5.38
CA ASN A 41 15.54 0.07 4.21
C ASN A 41 16.94 0.65 3.95
N THR A 42 17.99 -0.05 4.39
CA THR A 42 19.32 0.15 3.83
C THR A 42 19.25 -0.36 2.40
N MET A 43 18.82 0.49 1.47
CA MET A 43 19.11 0.27 0.07
C MET A 43 20.63 0.29 -0.02
N ALA A 44 21.24 -0.89 -0.05
CA ALA A 44 22.62 -1.00 -0.47
C ALA A 44 22.64 -0.36 -1.85
N SER A 45 23.19 0.87 -1.93
CA SER A 45 23.46 1.52 -3.19
C SER A 45 24.64 0.75 -3.78
N SER A 46 24.37 -0.44 -4.31
CA SER A 46 25.23 -1.02 -5.31
C SER A 46 25.07 -0.06 -6.50
N ASN A 47 25.93 0.94 -6.55
CA ASN A 47 26.19 1.76 -7.73
C ASN A 47 26.83 0.88 -8.81
N THR A 48 26.18 -0.24 -9.13
CA THR A 48 26.45 -0.97 -10.34
C THR A 48 25.67 -0.21 -11.39
N SER A 49 26.30 0.87 -11.88
CA SER A 49 26.07 1.40 -13.22
C SER A 49 26.47 0.33 -14.24
N GLN A 50 25.92 -0.89 -14.13
CA GLN A 50 25.99 -1.86 -15.19
C GLN A 50 25.20 -1.24 -16.32
N LYS A 51 25.89 -0.99 -17.41
CA LYS A 51 25.28 -0.56 -18.65
C LYS A 51 24.34 -1.70 -19.05
N GLU A 52 23.04 -1.50 -18.88
CA GLU A 52 22.06 -2.50 -19.30
C GLU A 52 22.22 -2.71 -20.80
N GLU A 53 22.43 -3.96 -21.20
CA GLU A 53 22.47 -4.32 -22.62
C GLU A 53 21.05 -4.28 -23.20
N PRO A 54 20.90 -3.92 -24.49
CA PRO A 54 19.59 -3.92 -25.14
C PRO A 54 18.95 -5.31 -25.08
N VAL A 55 17.66 -5.36 -24.72
CA VAL A 55 16.93 -6.63 -24.69
C VAL A 55 16.54 -7.01 -26.11
N ARG A 56 16.99 -8.18 -26.55
CA ARG A 56 16.67 -8.73 -27.88
C ARG A 56 15.67 -9.86 -27.77
N ILE A 57 14.48 -9.66 -28.36
CA ILE A 57 13.41 -10.66 -28.44
C ILE A 57 13.36 -11.12 -29.90
N ALA A 58 13.81 -12.35 -30.15
CA ALA A 58 13.82 -12.97 -31.47
C ALA A 58 13.15 -14.34 -31.40
N ASN A 59 12.48 -14.72 -32.48
CA ASN A 59 11.88 -16.05 -32.66
C ASN A 59 12.22 -16.52 -34.08
N ASP A 60 12.81 -17.71 -34.19
CA ASP A 60 13.30 -18.27 -35.46
C ASP A 60 12.19 -18.47 -36.52
N SER A 61 10.92 -18.49 -36.12
CA SER A 61 9.77 -18.60 -37.03
C SER A 61 9.22 -17.26 -37.51
N LEU A 62 9.71 -16.13 -36.97
CA LEU A 62 9.25 -14.78 -37.33
C LEU A 62 10.26 -14.12 -38.27
N GLU A 63 9.76 -13.30 -39.20
CA GLU A 63 10.58 -12.54 -40.15
C GLU A 63 11.22 -11.28 -39.54
N TYR A 64 10.99 -11.01 -38.26
CA TYR A 64 11.44 -9.79 -37.60
C TYR A 64 11.96 -10.05 -36.19
N GLU A 65 12.84 -9.15 -35.73
CA GLU A 65 13.36 -9.10 -34.35
C GLU A 65 13.00 -7.77 -33.69
N ILE A 66 12.87 -7.80 -32.35
CA ILE A 66 12.62 -6.60 -31.55
C ILE A 66 13.84 -6.36 -30.67
N ILE A 67 14.43 -5.17 -30.77
CA ILE A 67 15.54 -4.72 -29.93
C ILE A 67 15.08 -3.52 -29.09
N ILE A 68 15.18 -3.64 -27.78
CA ILE A 68 14.74 -2.63 -26.82
C ILE A 68 15.97 -1.99 -26.18
N PHE A 69 16.14 -0.69 -26.41
CA PHE A 69 17.29 0.10 -25.93
C PHE A 69 16.99 0.89 -24.64
N ASP A 70 15.83 0.64 -24.01
CA ASP A 70 15.39 1.39 -22.85
C ASP A 70 16.02 0.86 -21.56
N ILE A 71 16.64 1.77 -20.81
CA ILE A 71 17.32 1.46 -19.55
C ILE A 71 16.24 1.30 -18.48
N GLY A 72 16.20 0.13 -17.84
CA GLY A 72 15.19 -0.23 -16.86
C GLY A 72 14.05 -1.07 -17.43
N PHE A 73 14.09 -1.45 -18.72
CA PHE A 73 13.07 -2.32 -19.30
C PHE A 73 12.95 -3.66 -18.55
N ASN A 74 14.07 -4.27 -18.17
CA ASN A 74 14.06 -5.52 -17.39
C ASN A 74 13.40 -5.33 -16.03
N TYR A 75 13.69 -4.22 -15.36
CA TYR A 75 13.05 -3.88 -14.09
C TYR A 75 11.54 -3.67 -14.27
N TYR A 76 11.13 -2.92 -15.30
CA TYR A 76 9.72 -2.72 -15.63
C TYR A 76 9.02 -4.06 -15.87
N LEU A 77 9.63 -4.96 -16.64
CA LEU A 77 9.07 -6.28 -16.94
C LEU A 77 8.85 -7.12 -15.68
N GLN A 78 9.77 -7.07 -14.72
CA GLN A 78 9.70 -7.87 -13.50
C GLN A 78 8.78 -7.27 -12.44
N SER A 79 8.68 -5.93 -12.36
CA SER A 79 8.02 -5.25 -11.24
C SER A 79 6.68 -4.61 -11.58
N ILE A 80 6.50 -4.14 -12.81
CA ILE A 80 5.36 -3.31 -13.22
C ILE A 80 4.50 -4.04 -14.25
N ALA A 81 5.13 -4.70 -15.23
CA ALA A 81 4.43 -5.29 -16.36
C ALA A 81 3.41 -6.33 -15.89
N ARG A 82 2.25 -6.29 -16.53
CA ARG A 82 1.15 -7.22 -16.28
C ARG A 82 0.97 -8.12 -17.49
N PRO A 83 0.55 -9.39 -17.32
CA PRO A 83 0.24 -10.26 -18.44
C PRO A 83 -0.91 -9.70 -19.27
N ILE A 84 -1.00 -10.11 -20.54
CA ILE A 84 -1.99 -9.58 -21.49
C ILE A 84 -3.45 -9.76 -21.01
N SER A 85 -3.72 -10.82 -20.24
CA SER A 85 -5.04 -11.13 -19.68
C SER A 85 -5.36 -10.38 -18.38
N TYR A 86 -4.45 -9.55 -17.87
CA TYR A 86 -4.64 -8.89 -16.57
C TYR A 86 -5.77 -7.86 -16.58
N TYR A 87 -5.94 -7.13 -17.68
CA TYR A 87 -7.01 -6.16 -17.85
C TYR A 87 -8.03 -6.68 -18.86
N SER A 88 -9.31 -6.66 -18.48
CA SER A 88 -10.39 -6.92 -19.43
C SER A 88 -10.59 -5.71 -20.36
N GLN A 89 -11.20 -5.96 -21.51
CA GLN A 89 -11.57 -4.90 -22.44
C GLN A 89 -12.48 -3.86 -21.76
N ASP A 90 -13.53 -4.31 -21.06
CA ASP A 90 -14.47 -3.42 -20.34
C ASP A 90 -13.76 -2.50 -19.33
N TYR A 91 -12.74 -3.02 -18.64
CA TYR A 91 -11.93 -2.23 -17.71
C TYR A 91 -11.18 -1.12 -18.45
N LEU A 92 -10.50 -1.45 -19.55
CA LEU A 92 -9.73 -0.48 -20.33
C LEU A 92 -10.64 0.58 -20.98
N GLU A 93 -11.80 0.18 -21.50
CA GLU A 93 -12.78 1.10 -22.08
C GLU A 93 -13.34 2.09 -21.04
N THR A 94 -13.62 1.60 -19.83
CA THR A 94 -14.08 2.44 -18.72
C THR A 94 -13.02 3.47 -18.32
N ARG A 95 -11.75 3.06 -18.22
CA ARG A 95 -10.63 3.97 -17.93
C ARG A 95 -10.43 4.99 -19.05
N ASN A 96 -10.49 4.54 -20.29
CA ASN A 96 -10.33 5.40 -21.45
C ASN A 96 -11.39 6.51 -21.49
N ARG A 97 -12.66 6.19 -21.18
CA ARG A 97 -13.73 7.20 -21.10
C ARG A 97 -13.40 8.32 -20.12
N ILE A 98 -12.90 7.99 -18.93
CA ILE A 98 -12.51 8.98 -17.92
C ILE A 98 -11.35 9.85 -18.43
N TYR A 99 -10.31 9.24 -18.99
CA TYR A 99 -9.13 9.96 -19.46
C TYR A 99 -9.40 10.88 -20.66
N VAL A 100 -10.21 10.45 -21.62
CA VAL A 100 -10.57 11.25 -22.79
C VAL A 100 -11.37 12.49 -22.36
N ILE A 101 -12.33 12.33 -21.44
CA ILE A 101 -13.10 13.47 -20.91
C ILE A 101 -12.16 14.47 -20.22
N GLU A 102 -11.29 13.99 -19.32
CA GLU A 102 -10.34 14.84 -18.61
C GLU A 102 -9.36 15.55 -19.55
N TRP A 103 -8.88 14.87 -20.59
CA TRP A 103 -8.01 15.47 -21.59
C TRP A 103 -8.74 16.55 -22.38
N ASN A 104 -9.93 16.24 -22.91
CA ASN A 104 -10.72 17.18 -23.69
C ASN A 104 -11.14 18.41 -22.88
N ASN A 105 -11.36 18.27 -21.57
CA ASN A 105 -11.64 19.39 -20.68
C ASN A 105 -10.42 20.32 -20.46
N ARG A 106 -9.20 19.85 -20.73
CA ARG A 106 -7.95 20.59 -20.53
C ARG A 106 -7.41 21.23 -21.82
N VAL A 107 -8.01 20.93 -22.97
CA VAL A 107 -7.72 21.55 -24.27
C VAL A 107 -8.54 22.83 -24.41
#